data_AF-A0A813D352-F1
#
_entry.id   AF-A0A813D352-F1
#
_cell.length_a   1.000
_cell.length_b   1.000
_cell.length_c   1.000
_cell.angle_alpha   90.00
_cell.angle_beta   90.00
_cell.angle_gamma   90.00
#
_symmetry.space_group_name_H-M   'P 1'
#
loop_
_entity.id
_entity.type
_entity.pdbx_description
1 polymer ?
#
loop_
_entity_poly.entity_id
_entity_poly.type
_entity_poly.pdbx_seq_one_letter_code
_entity_poly.pdbx_strand_id
1 'polypeptide(L)'
;VTVVTALVAQLLIRPTRCCDVPACAASHAGIPTDYNINVAWGLSGCLLYELTSLASTQWSVMVETRLLVPEARSQILPSLLLSIMFFILIIEMIIFATSPRAWFAHSVPSSAGPLIADRPVYTITYVEWLAIVPQLLTVAGHCALGRPLQELTRPVIVTNIYIVSAWMAQLVAGAALRWALVAVTFALYGWASWDVARWARAYFAAPPPEDLPGRLLRPCLALGVNAAFAVHAMVYLAAICGAITPGLERTCYLALDVGVKLAVCVAFVVIRAGEFQRTMSCVLRSMSTSNLAMISILRGSFDVLLPCTVDYSGACSIPSADSPDVQRLESLLGRSIAGASLGDLLSDTGERKRFEAYVKNTLKQVDGNTSSAIVSNHADWGCRPQPPVAQVMHCKMATCRLGFHLGNRSLSKGSMKSRHQDNQRLAGSLPE
;
A
#
# COMPACT_ATOMS: atom_id res chain seq x y z
N VAL A 1 -29.02 9.03 -3.62
CA VAL A 1 -28.80 10.43 -4.07
C VAL A 1 -28.65 10.49 -5.57
N THR A 2 -27.58 9.94 -6.17
CA THR A 2 -27.31 10.01 -7.62
C THR A 2 -28.51 9.63 -8.52
N VAL A 3 -29.14 8.47 -8.26
CA VAL A 3 -30.33 8.03 -9.01
C VAL A 3 -31.48 9.03 -8.88
N VAL A 4 -31.74 9.53 -7.68
CA VAL A 4 -32.80 10.53 -7.42
C VAL A 4 -32.49 11.83 -8.17
N THR A 5 -31.26 12.33 -8.09
CA THR A 5 -30.84 13.55 -8.80
C THR A 5 -30.98 13.37 -10.31
N ALA A 6 -30.57 12.23 -10.86
CA ALA A 6 -30.71 11.93 -12.28
C ALA A 6 -32.18 11.80 -12.72
N LEU A 7 -33.04 11.15 -11.91
CA LEU A 7 -34.47 11.03 -12.20
C LEU A 7 -35.18 12.39 -12.18
N VAL A 8 -34.91 13.22 -11.17
CA VAL A 8 -35.46 14.58 -11.09
C VAL A 8 -35.00 15.40 -12.30
N ALA A 9 -33.72 15.31 -12.65
CA ALA A 9 -33.17 15.99 -13.82
C ALA A 9 -33.86 15.57 -15.13
N GLN A 10 -34.07 14.26 -15.33
CA GLN A 10 -34.77 13.73 -16.50
C GLN A 10 -36.22 14.21 -16.58
N LEU A 11 -36.94 14.23 -15.45
CA LEU A 11 -38.33 14.68 -15.39
C LEU A 11 -38.47 16.19 -15.68
N LEU A 12 -37.52 17.00 -15.23
CA LEU A 12 -37.54 18.46 -15.40
C LEU A 12 -37.14 18.89 -16.82
N ILE A 13 -36.13 18.24 -17.41
CA ILE A 13 -35.53 18.70 -18.67
C ILE A 13 -36.20 18.07 -19.89
N ARG A 14 -36.70 16.83 -19.77
CA ARG A 14 -37.25 16.03 -20.88
C ARG A 14 -36.36 16.07 -22.13
N PRO A 15 -35.11 15.61 -22.03
CA PRO A 15 -34.15 15.78 -23.11
C PRO A 15 -34.55 14.98 -24.35
N THR A 16 -34.43 15.61 -25.52
CA THR A 16 -34.70 14.98 -26.82
C THR A 16 -33.50 14.11 -27.22
N ARG A 17 -33.75 12.89 -27.70
CA ARG A 17 -32.66 12.00 -28.15
C ARG A 17 -32.07 12.53 -29.45
N CYS A 18 -30.77 12.41 -29.60
CA CYS A 18 -30.05 12.89 -30.77
C CYS A 18 -30.48 12.15 -32.05
N CYS A 19 -30.91 10.88 -31.96
CA CYS A 19 -31.43 10.11 -33.09
C CYS A 19 -32.75 10.65 -33.65
N ASP A 20 -33.49 11.43 -32.87
CA ASP A 20 -34.79 11.98 -33.26
C ASP A 20 -34.63 13.39 -33.90
N VAL A 21 -33.42 13.95 -33.87
CA VAL A 21 -33.09 15.28 -34.40
C VAL A 21 -32.07 15.13 -35.55
N PRO A 22 -32.48 15.32 -36.82
CA PRO A 22 -31.61 15.05 -37.98
C PRO A 22 -30.27 15.77 -37.97
N ALA A 23 -30.24 17.04 -37.53
CA ALA A 23 -29.00 17.83 -37.43
C ALA A 23 -28.02 17.24 -36.39
N CYS A 24 -28.54 16.81 -35.24
CA CYS A 24 -27.75 16.14 -34.20
C CYS A 24 -27.21 14.80 -34.68
N ALA A 25 -28.07 13.98 -35.29
CA ALA A 25 -27.69 12.68 -35.85
C ALA A 25 -26.59 12.82 -36.93
N ALA A 26 -26.71 13.82 -37.82
CA ALA A 26 -25.70 14.12 -38.83
C ALA A 26 -24.37 14.55 -38.20
N SER A 27 -24.41 15.40 -37.16
CA SER A 27 -23.20 15.80 -36.43
C SER A 27 -22.51 14.61 -35.75
N HIS A 28 -23.27 13.64 -35.23
CA HIS A 28 -22.69 12.43 -34.65
C HIS A 28 -22.09 11.50 -35.71
N ALA A 29 -22.77 11.33 -36.85
CA ALA A 29 -22.31 10.47 -37.93
C ALA A 29 -20.96 10.92 -38.53
N GLY A 30 -20.62 12.20 -38.41
CA GLY A 30 -19.32 12.74 -38.82
C GLY A 30 -18.15 12.43 -37.89
N ILE A 31 -18.38 11.79 -36.73
CA ILE A 31 -17.31 11.47 -35.78
C ILE A 31 -16.67 10.12 -36.14
N PRO A 32 -15.34 10.06 -36.29
CA PRO A 32 -14.64 8.82 -36.64
C PRO A 32 -14.80 7.77 -35.53
N THR A 33 -15.34 6.60 -35.88
CA THR A 33 -15.61 5.50 -34.95
C THR A 33 -14.40 4.59 -34.73
N ASP A 34 -13.49 4.51 -35.70
CA ASP A 34 -12.32 3.62 -35.70
C ASP A 34 -11.43 3.77 -34.45
N TYR A 35 -11.29 5.00 -33.94
CA TYR A 35 -10.53 5.25 -32.72
C TYR A 35 -11.10 4.51 -31.50
N ASN A 36 -12.42 4.39 -31.38
CA ASN A 36 -13.06 3.71 -30.25
C ASN A 36 -12.76 2.21 -30.29
N ILE A 37 -12.68 1.59 -31.47
CA ILE A 37 -12.33 0.17 -31.63
C ILE A 37 -10.90 -0.07 -31.16
N ASN A 38 -9.95 0.75 -31.62
CA ASN A 38 -8.54 0.63 -31.23
C ASN A 38 -8.34 0.83 -29.72
N VAL A 39 -9.03 1.83 -29.15
CA VAL A 39 -9.02 2.06 -27.70
C VAL A 39 -9.63 0.88 -26.94
N ALA A 40 -10.77 0.33 -27.40
CA ALA A 40 -11.40 -0.83 -26.77
C ALA A 40 -10.47 -2.05 -26.70
N TRP A 41 -9.70 -2.32 -27.77
CA TRP A 41 -8.69 -3.38 -27.77
C TRP A 41 -7.56 -3.13 -26.77
N GLY A 42 -7.02 -1.91 -26.74
CA GLY A 42 -6.00 -1.54 -25.75
C GLY A 42 -6.49 -1.69 -24.30
N LEU A 43 -7.70 -1.20 -24.02
CA LEU A 43 -8.33 -1.33 -22.70
C LEU A 43 -8.61 -2.80 -22.34
N SER A 44 -8.96 -3.64 -23.31
CA SER A 44 -9.16 -5.09 -23.09
C SER A 44 -7.87 -5.78 -22.65
N GLY A 45 -6.73 -5.38 -23.23
CA GLY A 45 -5.41 -5.83 -22.77
C GLY A 45 -5.12 -5.41 -21.32
N CYS A 46 -5.41 -4.15 -20.97
CA CYS A 46 -5.27 -3.66 -19.59
C CYS A 46 -6.19 -4.39 -18.61
N LEU A 47 -7.44 -4.68 -19.01
CA LEU A 47 -8.39 -5.45 -18.22
C LEU A 47 -7.88 -6.87 -17.96
N LEU A 48 -7.42 -7.57 -19.01
CA LEU A 48 -6.89 -8.93 -18.87
C LEU A 48 -5.68 -8.98 -17.94
N TYR A 49 -4.80 -7.97 -18.01
CA TYR A 49 -3.67 -7.82 -17.11
C TYR A 49 -4.12 -7.68 -15.65
N GLU A 50 -5.05 -6.76 -15.35
CA GLU A 50 -5.54 -6.56 -13.99
C GLU A 50 -6.33 -7.79 -13.46
N LEU A 51 -7.10 -8.47 -14.30
CA LEU A 51 -7.79 -9.71 -13.92
C LEU A 51 -6.80 -10.83 -13.58
N THR A 52 -5.73 -10.95 -14.35
CA THR A 52 -4.68 -11.94 -14.10
C THR A 52 -3.90 -11.61 -12.82
N SER A 53 -3.59 -10.33 -12.60
CA SER A 53 -2.97 -9.84 -11.35
C SER A 53 -3.87 -10.08 -10.14
N LEU A 54 -5.18 -9.88 -10.28
CA LEU A 54 -6.16 -10.14 -9.23
C LEU A 54 -6.24 -11.64 -8.92
N ALA A 55 -6.33 -12.48 -9.95
CA ALA A 55 -6.39 -13.93 -9.81
C ALA A 55 -5.13 -14.50 -9.15
N SER A 56 -3.93 -14.04 -9.55
CA SER A 56 -2.67 -14.47 -8.94
C SER A 56 -2.58 -14.06 -7.47
N THR A 57 -2.96 -12.82 -7.15
CA THR A 57 -2.97 -12.33 -5.75
C THR A 57 -3.94 -13.14 -4.89
N GLN A 58 -5.15 -13.42 -5.39
CA GLN A 58 -6.14 -14.25 -4.68
C GLN A 58 -5.64 -15.68 -4.46
N TRP A 59 -5.02 -16.27 -5.47
CA TRP A 59 -4.45 -17.61 -5.38
C TRP A 59 -3.34 -17.69 -4.33
N SER A 60 -2.38 -16.75 -4.36
CA SER A 60 -1.30 -16.67 -3.36
C SER A 60 -1.81 -16.47 -1.93
N VAL A 61 -2.86 -15.65 -1.76
CA VAL A 61 -3.52 -15.46 -0.46
C VAL A 61 -4.23 -16.73 0.02
N MET A 62 -4.86 -17.48 -0.89
CA MET A 62 -5.57 -18.71 -0.54
C MET A 62 -4.63 -19.86 -0.16
N VAL A 63 -3.55 -20.07 -0.91
CA VAL A 63 -2.72 -21.27 -0.80
C VAL A 63 -1.64 -21.14 0.28
N GLU A 64 -0.94 -20.02 0.36
CA GLU A 64 0.34 -19.97 1.09
C GLU A 64 0.36 -19.01 2.29
N THR A 65 -0.45 -17.95 2.28
CA THR A 65 -0.21 -16.79 3.17
C THR A 65 -1.36 -16.40 4.07
N ARG A 66 -2.43 -17.20 4.13
CA ARG A 66 -3.64 -16.91 4.93
C ARG A 66 -3.36 -16.58 6.40
N LEU A 67 -2.29 -17.12 6.97
CA LEU A 67 -1.88 -16.89 8.37
C LEU A 67 -0.81 -15.80 8.53
N LEU A 68 -0.06 -15.47 7.48
CA LEU A 68 1.18 -14.70 7.61
C LEU A 68 1.01 -13.20 7.32
N VAL A 69 0.06 -12.81 6.45
CA VAL A 69 -0.05 -11.39 6.01
C VAL A 69 -1.52 -10.96 5.90
N PRO A 70 -2.17 -10.54 7.00
CA PRO A 70 -3.56 -10.05 6.96
C PRO A 70 -3.73 -8.82 6.05
N GLU A 71 -2.66 -8.06 5.82
CA GLU A 71 -2.60 -6.86 4.98
C GLU A 71 -2.72 -7.15 3.48
N ALA A 72 -2.60 -8.42 3.05
CA ALA A 72 -2.76 -8.79 1.64
C ALA A 72 -4.19 -8.53 1.13
N ARG A 73 -5.19 -8.48 2.02
CA ARG A 73 -6.59 -8.19 1.64
C ARG A 73 -6.78 -6.78 1.10
N SER A 74 -6.03 -5.79 1.60
CA SER A 74 -6.12 -4.41 1.11
C SER A 74 -5.62 -4.24 -0.33
N GLN A 75 -4.80 -5.17 -0.83
CA GLN A 75 -4.22 -5.09 -2.18
C GLN A 75 -5.18 -5.54 -3.29
N ILE A 76 -6.25 -6.25 -2.95
CA ILE A 76 -7.26 -6.75 -3.90
C ILE A 76 -8.16 -5.61 -4.42
N LEU A 77 -8.52 -4.68 -3.53
CA LEU A 77 -9.50 -3.64 -3.83
C LEU A 77 -9.10 -2.72 -4.99
N PRO A 78 -7.85 -2.20 -5.09
CA PRO A 78 -7.43 -1.37 -6.23
C PRO A 78 -7.57 -2.08 -7.58
N SER A 79 -7.09 -3.33 -7.69
CA SER A 79 -7.17 -4.10 -8.93
C SER A 79 -8.59 -4.44 -9.33
N LEU A 80 -9.45 -4.74 -8.35
CA LEU A 80 -10.87 -4.95 -8.61
C LEU A 80 -11.53 -3.69 -9.16
N LEU A 81 -11.30 -2.53 -8.53
CA LEU A 81 -11.85 -1.25 -8.99
C LEU A 81 -11.31 -0.88 -10.38
N LEU A 82 -10.01 -1.03 -10.63
CA LEU A 82 -9.42 -0.78 -11.95
C LEU A 82 -10.00 -1.71 -13.02
N SER A 83 -10.22 -2.99 -12.71
CA SER A 83 -10.86 -3.94 -13.63
C SER A 83 -12.29 -3.53 -13.97
N ILE A 84 -13.07 -3.11 -12.98
CA ILE A 84 -14.44 -2.61 -13.20
C ILE A 84 -14.40 -1.34 -14.07
N MET A 85 -13.48 -0.41 -13.81
CA MET A 85 -13.32 0.79 -14.61
C MET A 85 -13.00 0.47 -16.08
N PHE A 86 -12.03 -0.41 -16.33
CA PHE A 86 -11.68 -0.79 -17.71
C PHE A 86 -12.83 -1.50 -18.41
N PHE A 87 -13.56 -2.37 -17.71
CA PHE A 87 -14.73 -3.04 -18.26
C PHE A 87 -15.82 -2.05 -18.69
N ILE A 88 -16.15 -1.07 -17.84
CA ILE A 88 -17.13 -0.03 -18.16
C ILE A 88 -16.68 0.81 -19.37
N LEU A 89 -15.40 1.19 -19.45
CA LEU A 89 -14.87 1.91 -20.61
C LEU A 89 -14.92 1.09 -21.90
N ILE A 90 -14.61 -0.21 -21.84
CA ILE A 90 -14.71 -1.09 -23.01
C ILE A 90 -16.15 -1.12 -23.52
N ILE A 91 -17.13 -1.23 -22.62
CA ILE A 91 -18.55 -1.16 -23.00
C ILE A 91 -18.88 0.18 -23.65
N GLU A 92 -18.44 1.30 -23.07
CA GLU A 92 -18.65 2.62 -23.67
C GLU A 92 -18.05 2.68 -25.08
N MET A 93 -16.79 2.27 -25.26
CA MET A 93 -16.12 2.28 -26.56
C MET A 93 -16.82 1.39 -27.59
N ILE A 94 -17.32 0.22 -27.18
CA ILE A 94 -18.11 -0.67 -28.04
C ILE A 94 -19.44 -0.01 -28.43
N ILE A 95 -20.12 0.67 -27.50
CA ILE A 95 -21.36 1.41 -27.80
C ILE A 95 -21.09 2.48 -28.87
N PHE A 96 -20.04 3.28 -28.71
CA PHE A 96 -19.66 4.31 -29.70
C PHE A 96 -19.23 3.72 -31.04
N ALA A 97 -18.57 2.56 -31.04
CA ALA A 97 -18.11 1.91 -32.27
C ALA A 97 -19.25 1.24 -33.06
N THR A 98 -20.23 0.64 -32.37
CA THR A 98 -21.23 -0.25 -32.97
C THR A 98 -22.58 0.41 -33.20
N SER A 99 -22.84 1.58 -32.61
CA SER A 99 -24.16 2.18 -32.62
C SER A 99 -24.25 3.39 -33.56
N PRO A 100 -24.76 3.22 -34.80
CA PRO A 100 -24.86 4.30 -35.78
C PRO A 100 -25.99 5.29 -35.45
N ARG A 101 -26.98 4.86 -34.66
CA ARG A 101 -28.09 5.70 -34.21
C ARG A 101 -27.72 6.18 -32.81
N ALA A 102 -27.39 7.46 -32.64
CA ALA A 102 -26.92 8.06 -31.38
C ALA A 102 -27.95 8.06 -30.22
N TRP A 103 -28.57 6.92 -29.90
CA TRP A 103 -29.62 6.77 -28.87
C TRP A 103 -29.11 7.09 -27.46
N PHE A 104 -27.81 7.02 -27.27
CA PHE A 104 -27.08 7.31 -26.04
C PHE A 104 -26.68 8.79 -25.90
N ALA A 105 -27.03 9.63 -26.89
CA ALA A 105 -26.82 11.06 -26.89
C ALA A 105 -28.15 11.83 -26.95
N HIS A 106 -28.13 13.07 -26.44
CA HIS A 106 -29.28 13.98 -26.48
C HIS A 106 -28.90 15.26 -27.23
N SER A 107 -29.87 15.91 -27.86
CA SER A 107 -29.64 17.16 -28.61
C SER A 107 -29.69 18.37 -27.66
N VAL A 108 -28.74 19.29 -27.78
CA VAL A 108 -28.85 20.62 -27.16
C VAL A 108 -30.10 21.33 -27.72
N PRO A 109 -31.00 21.87 -26.88
CA PRO A 109 -32.21 22.53 -27.36
C PRO A 109 -31.88 23.73 -28.24
N SER A 110 -32.57 23.87 -29.37
CA SER A 110 -32.53 25.03 -30.26
C SER A 110 -33.15 26.23 -29.52
N SER A 111 -32.35 26.91 -28.69
CA SER A 111 -32.77 28.03 -27.86
C SER A 111 -31.87 29.23 -28.11
N ALA A 112 -32.42 30.44 -27.97
CA ALA A 112 -31.68 31.70 -28.17
C ALA A 112 -30.54 31.81 -27.15
N GLY A 113 -29.32 31.48 -27.57
CA GLY A 113 -28.12 31.50 -26.75
C GLY A 113 -26.86 31.24 -27.59
N PRO A 114 -25.67 31.34 -26.98
CA PRO A 114 -24.38 31.18 -27.69
C PRO A 114 -24.05 29.73 -28.08
N LEU A 115 -24.92 28.78 -27.75
CA LEU A 115 -24.69 27.36 -28.05
C LEU A 115 -25.00 27.05 -29.52
N ILE A 116 -24.20 26.15 -30.08
CA ILE A 116 -24.50 25.54 -31.37
C ILE A 116 -25.75 24.67 -31.18
N ALA A 117 -26.86 25.06 -31.79
CA ALA A 117 -28.12 24.31 -31.75
C ALA A 117 -27.92 22.87 -32.24
N ASP A 118 -28.68 21.94 -31.68
CA ASP A 118 -28.70 20.52 -32.05
C ASP A 118 -27.34 19.80 -31.89
N ARG A 119 -26.41 20.37 -31.12
CA ARG A 119 -25.15 19.71 -30.75
C ARG A 119 -25.43 18.40 -29.97
N PRO A 120 -24.70 17.30 -30.24
CA PRO A 120 -24.83 16.08 -29.47
C PRO A 120 -24.21 16.22 -28.07
N VAL A 121 -24.97 15.84 -27.05
CA VAL A 121 -24.54 15.68 -25.65
C VAL A 121 -24.52 14.19 -25.32
N TYR A 122 -23.33 13.62 -25.11
CA TYR A 122 -23.14 12.19 -24.87
C TYR A 122 -23.50 11.79 -23.44
N THR A 123 -24.78 11.55 -23.17
CA THR A 123 -25.27 11.14 -21.84
C THR A 123 -24.59 9.88 -21.32
N ILE A 124 -24.21 8.94 -22.19
CA ILE A 124 -23.47 7.74 -21.77
C ILE A 124 -22.14 8.06 -21.07
N THR A 125 -21.43 9.10 -21.49
CA THR A 125 -20.18 9.55 -20.85
C THR A 125 -20.45 10.08 -19.45
N TYR A 126 -21.53 10.81 -19.23
CA TYR A 126 -21.93 11.23 -17.88
C TYR A 126 -22.33 10.04 -16.99
N VAL A 127 -23.00 9.03 -17.56
CA VAL A 127 -23.34 7.79 -16.84
C VAL A 127 -22.07 7.02 -16.45
N GLU A 128 -21.09 6.94 -17.36
CA GLU A 128 -19.78 6.36 -17.05
C GLU A 128 -19.06 7.16 -15.96
N TRP A 129 -19.01 8.49 -16.03
CA TRP A 129 -18.41 9.32 -14.98
C TRP A 129 -19.05 9.10 -13.61
N LEU A 130 -20.38 8.95 -13.54
CA LEU A 130 -21.09 8.64 -12.29
C LEU A 130 -20.69 7.29 -11.67
N ALA A 131 -20.20 6.36 -12.48
CA ALA A 131 -19.70 5.07 -12.02
C ALA A 131 -18.20 5.10 -11.73
N ILE A 132 -17.38 5.68 -12.61
CA ILE A 132 -15.92 5.61 -12.54
C ILE A 132 -15.31 6.69 -11.66
N VAL A 133 -15.80 7.93 -11.67
CA VAL A 133 -15.21 9.01 -10.86
C VAL A 133 -15.20 8.68 -9.36
N PRO A 134 -16.28 8.12 -8.77
CA PRO A 134 -16.25 7.61 -7.39
C PRO A 134 -15.17 6.54 -7.15
N GLN A 135 -14.94 5.65 -8.12
CA GLN A 135 -13.92 4.62 -8.04
C GLN A 135 -12.52 5.24 -8.08
N LEU A 136 -12.27 6.20 -8.97
CA LEU A 136 -11.02 6.97 -9.01
C LEU A 136 -10.73 7.68 -7.69
N LEU A 137 -11.74 8.34 -7.09
CA LEU A 137 -11.61 8.98 -5.78
C LEU A 137 -11.37 7.95 -4.67
N THR A 138 -11.97 6.77 -4.75
CA THR A 138 -11.74 5.67 -3.79
C THR A 138 -10.33 5.13 -3.88
N VAL A 139 -9.86 4.86 -5.09
CA VAL A 139 -8.51 4.38 -5.38
C VAL A 139 -7.48 5.43 -4.94
N ALA A 140 -7.67 6.71 -5.27
CA ALA A 140 -6.75 7.77 -4.87
C ALA A 140 -6.79 8.09 -3.36
N GLY A 141 -7.98 8.17 -2.75
CA GLY A 141 -8.14 8.53 -1.34
C GLY A 141 -7.90 7.36 -0.40
N HIS A 142 -8.66 6.29 -0.54
CA HIS A 142 -8.61 5.15 0.37
C HIS A 142 -7.40 4.27 0.10
N CYS A 143 -7.20 3.86 -1.15
CA CYS A 143 -6.14 2.90 -1.46
C CYS A 143 -4.75 3.55 -1.51
N ALA A 144 -4.61 4.75 -2.11
CA ALA A 144 -3.29 5.40 -2.21
C ALA A 144 -2.94 6.16 -0.92
N LEU A 145 -3.86 6.93 -0.35
CA LEU A 145 -3.58 7.79 0.82
C LEU A 145 -3.98 7.17 2.18
N GLY A 146 -4.61 5.99 2.20
CA GLY A 146 -5.03 5.35 3.45
C GLY A 146 -6.18 6.07 4.17
N ARG A 147 -6.95 6.91 3.46
CA ARG A 147 -8.07 7.66 4.06
C ARG A 147 -9.23 6.73 4.40
N PRO A 148 -9.93 6.93 5.53
CA PRO A 148 -11.10 6.12 5.86
C PRO A 148 -12.25 6.42 4.89
N LEU A 149 -13.02 5.40 4.50
CA LEU A 149 -14.13 5.53 3.52
C LEU A 149 -15.19 6.58 3.93
N GLN A 150 -15.34 6.82 5.22
CA GLN A 150 -16.22 7.87 5.76
C GLN A 150 -15.81 9.27 5.30
N GLU A 151 -14.51 9.57 5.25
CA GLU A 151 -14.00 10.84 4.73
C GLU A 151 -14.21 10.99 3.23
N LEU A 152 -14.23 9.88 2.48
CA LEU A 152 -14.46 9.89 1.03
C LEU A 152 -15.91 10.10 0.63
N THR A 153 -16.85 9.74 1.51
CA THR A 153 -18.29 9.74 1.18
C THR A 153 -18.77 11.12 0.75
N ARG A 154 -18.34 12.19 1.43
CA ARG A 154 -18.74 13.57 1.12
C ARG A 154 -18.27 14.01 -0.29
N PRO A 155 -16.96 14.02 -0.63
CA PRO A 155 -16.53 14.44 -1.96
C PRO A 155 -17.07 13.54 -3.07
N VAL A 156 -17.27 12.24 -2.84
CA VAL A 156 -17.92 11.35 -3.81
C VAL A 156 -19.36 11.77 -4.10
N ILE A 157 -20.16 12.06 -3.07
CA ILE A 157 -21.54 12.53 -3.24
C ILE A 157 -21.58 13.88 -3.94
N VAL A 158 -20.76 14.85 -3.50
CA VAL A 158 -20.66 16.18 -4.13
C VAL A 158 -20.26 16.05 -5.61
N THR A 159 -19.36 15.12 -5.91
CA THR A 159 -18.92 14.84 -7.28
C THR A 159 -20.04 14.35 -8.17
N ASN A 160 -20.81 13.37 -7.71
CA ASN A 160 -21.97 12.90 -8.45
C ASN A 160 -23.01 13.99 -8.68
N ILE A 161 -23.24 14.86 -7.68
CA ILE A 161 -24.20 15.97 -7.81
C ILE A 161 -23.73 16.96 -8.89
N TYR A 162 -22.45 17.34 -8.90
CA TYR A 162 -21.96 18.28 -9.91
C TYR A 162 -21.90 17.65 -11.31
N ILE A 163 -21.62 16.34 -11.45
CA ILE A 163 -21.66 15.64 -12.75
C ILE A 163 -23.07 15.71 -13.34
N VAL A 164 -24.10 15.41 -12.54
CA VAL A 164 -25.50 15.53 -13.01
C VAL A 164 -25.85 16.99 -13.31
N SER A 165 -25.37 17.94 -12.51
CA SER A 165 -25.61 19.38 -12.73
C SER A 165 -24.96 19.88 -14.03
N ALA A 166 -23.75 19.41 -14.34
CA ALA A 166 -23.05 19.71 -15.59
C ALA A 166 -23.80 19.18 -16.81
N TRP A 167 -24.30 17.93 -16.73
CA TRP A 167 -25.15 17.32 -17.74
C TRP A 167 -26.44 18.11 -17.96
N MET A 168 -27.13 18.46 -16.87
CA MET A 168 -28.37 19.25 -16.92
C MET A 168 -28.15 20.61 -17.60
N ALA A 169 -27.06 21.30 -17.26
CA ALA A 169 -26.77 22.61 -17.84
C ALA A 169 -26.67 22.57 -19.37
N GLN A 170 -26.13 21.49 -19.96
CA GLN A 170 -26.06 21.37 -21.42
C GLN A 170 -27.44 21.20 -22.08
N LEU A 171 -28.42 20.66 -21.35
CA LEU A 171 -29.73 20.28 -21.89
C LEU A 171 -30.86 21.25 -21.52
N VAL A 172 -30.64 22.14 -20.56
CA VAL A 172 -31.60 23.20 -20.23
C VAL A 172 -31.64 24.24 -21.36
N ALA A 173 -32.83 24.63 -21.81
CA ALA A 173 -33.01 25.66 -22.84
C ALA A 173 -32.76 27.10 -22.33
N GLY A 174 -33.14 27.39 -21.08
CA GLY A 174 -33.01 28.73 -20.50
C GLY A 174 -31.56 29.13 -20.19
N ALA A 175 -31.07 30.20 -20.80
CA ALA A 175 -29.68 30.66 -20.64
C ALA A 175 -29.33 31.01 -19.18
N ALA A 176 -30.23 31.69 -18.45
CA ALA A 176 -30.00 32.05 -17.05
C ALA A 176 -29.86 30.82 -16.15
N LEU A 177 -30.79 29.85 -16.27
CA LEU A 177 -30.74 28.61 -15.51
C LEU A 177 -29.51 27.77 -15.87
N ARG A 178 -29.15 27.70 -17.16
CA ARG A 178 -27.94 27.03 -17.64
C ARG A 178 -26.68 27.59 -16.95
N TRP A 179 -26.47 28.90 -17.00
CA TRP A 179 -25.28 29.52 -16.38
C TRP A 179 -25.29 29.42 -14.86
N ALA A 180 -26.47 29.45 -14.22
CA ALA A 180 -26.59 29.16 -12.80
C ALA A 180 -26.15 27.72 -12.47
N LEU A 181 -26.56 26.72 -13.27
CA LEU A 181 -26.14 25.33 -13.10
C LEU A 181 -24.64 25.13 -13.37
N VAL A 182 -24.06 25.83 -14.34
CA VAL A 182 -22.60 25.86 -14.56
C VAL A 182 -21.89 26.41 -13.33
N ALA A 183 -22.33 27.57 -12.80
CA ALA A 183 -21.73 28.18 -11.62
C ALA A 183 -21.81 27.24 -10.39
N VAL A 184 -22.96 26.60 -10.17
CA VAL A 184 -23.13 25.61 -9.09
C VAL A 184 -22.19 24.42 -9.30
N THR A 185 -22.08 23.90 -10.52
CA THR A 185 -21.16 22.80 -10.85
C THR A 185 -19.71 23.16 -10.48
N PHE A 186 -19.23 24.34 -10.87
CA PHE A 186 -17.86 24.79 -10.56
C PHE A 186 -17.63 25.05 -9.07
N ALA A 187 -18.63 25.58 -8.35
CA ALA A 187 -18.56 25.76 -6.91
C ALA A 187 -18.45 24.41 -6.17
N LEU A 188 -19.26 23.42 -6.58
CA LEU A 188 -19.22 22.08 -6.03
C LEU A 188 -17.92 21.34 -6.38
N TYR A 189 -17.41 21.52 -7.59
CA TYR A 189 -16.08 21.03 -7.98
C TYR A 189 -14.99 21.61 -7.08
N GLY A 190 -14.94 22.94 -6.92
CA GLY A 190 -13.95 23.60 -6.05
C GLY A 190 -14.02 23.11 -4.60
N TRP A 191 -15.22 22.86 -4.08
CA TRP A 191 -15.41 22.27 -2.76
C TRP A 191 -14.91 20.83 -2.69
N ALA A 192 -15.26 19.96 -3.64
CA ALA A 192 -14.74 18.58 -3.68
C ALA A 192 -13.21 18.53 -3.83
N SER A 193 -12.64 19.38 -4.69
CA SER A 193 -11.20 19.52 -4.88
C SER A 193 -10.47 19.96 -3.62
N TRP A 194 -11.06 20.87 -2.85
CA TRP A 194 -10.52 21.29 -1.56
C TRP A 194 -10.40 20.12 -0.58
N ASP A 195 -11.39 19.23 -0.54
CA ASP A 195 -11.36 18.04 0.31
C ASP A 195 -10.22 17.09 -0.10
N VAL A 196 -10.01 16.86 -1.41
CA VAL A 196 -8.89 16.06 -1.93
C VAL A 196 -7.53 16.70 -1.58
N ALA A 197 -7.41 18.02 -1.71
CA ALA A 197 -6.19 18.74 -1.33
C ALA A 197 -5.90 18.64 0.18
N ARG A 198 -6.95 18.66 1.03
CA ARG A 198 -6.81 18.42 2.47
C ARG A 198 -6.31 17.01 2.75
N TRP A 199 -6.74 15.98 2.02
CA TRP A 199 -6.21 14.63 2.16
C TRP A 199 -4.71 14.54 1.87
N ALA A 200 -4.25 15.18 0.80
CA ALA A 200 -2.84 15.23 0.45
C ALA A 200 -2.02 15.98 1.52
N ARG A 201 -2.51 17.14 1.99
CA ARG A 201 -1.85 17.90 3.07
C ARG A 201 -1.76 17.08 4.36
N ALA A 202 -2.85 16.45 4.78
CA ALA A 202 -2.87 15.62 5.98
C ALA A 202 -1.97 14.38 5.85
N TYR A 203 -1.71 13.90 4.63
CA TYR A 203 -0.81 12.77 4.39
C TYR A 203 0.65 13.18 4.62
N PHE A 204 1.02 14.39 4.22
CA PHE A 204 2.35 14.96 4.49
C PHE A 204 2.53 15.39 5.95
N ALA A 205 1.47 15.83 6.62
CA ALA A 205 1.52 16.27 8.01
C ALA A 205 1.65 15.13 9.02
N ALA A 206 1.18 13.91 8.67
CA ALA A 206 1.39 12.75 9.50
C ALA A 206 2.90 12.38 9.53
N PRO A 207 3.45 12.00 10.70
CA PRO A 207 4.83 11.52 10.77
C PRO A 207 4.96 10.33 9.81
N PRO A 208 5.97 10.33 8.92
CA PRO A 208 6.08 9.27 7.95
C PRO A 208 6.23 7.94 8.67
N PRO A 209 5.45 6.90 8.31
CA PRO A 209 5.97 5.56 8.44
C PRO A 209 7.27 5.55 7.64
N GLU A 210 8.42 5.36 8.32
CA GLU A 210 9.77 5.81 7.89
C GLU A 210 10.23 5.34 6.49
N ASP A 211 9.47 4.48 5.81
CA ASP A 211 9.92 3.75 4.62
C ASP A 211 8.79 3.43 3.61
N LEU A 212 7.64 4.11 3.65
CA LEU A 212 6.51 3.71 2.80
C LEU A 212 6.82 3.98 1.31
N PRO A 213 6.90 2.94 0.45
CA PRO A 213 7.32 3.11 -0.95
C PRO A 213 6.32 3.98 -1.71
N GLY A 214 6.85 4.84 -2.59
CA GLY A 214 6.03 5.77 -3.36
C GLY A 214 5.39 6.89 -2.55
N ARG A 215 6.03 7.34 -1.45
CA ARG A 215 5.50 8.41 -0.57
C ARG A 215 5.05 9.66 -1.34
N LEU A 216 5.80 10.07 -2.37
CA LEU A 216 5.43 11.23 -3.21
C LEU A 216 4.38 10.87 -4.27
N LEU A 217 4.42 9.65 -4.80
CA LEU A 217 3.54 9.21 -5.88
C LEU A 217 2.07 9.17 -5.43
N ARG A 218 1.78 8.76 -4.19
CA ARG A 218 0.42 8.68 -3.63
C ARG A 218 -0.34 10.02 -3.60
N PRO A 219 0.19 11.11 -3.00
CA PRO A 219 -0.46 12.42 -3.06
C PRO A 219 -0.44 13.03 -4.46
N CYS A 220 0.62 12.80 -5.25
CA CYS A 220 0.65 13.21 -6.66
C CYS A 220 -0.49 12.55 -7.46
N LEU A 221 -0.83 11.30 -7.16
CA LEU A 221 -1.93 10.60 -7.81
C LEU A 221 -3.28 11.26 -7.48
N ALA A 222 -3.55 11.53 -6.20
CA ALA A 222 -4.80 12.16 -5.79
C ALA A 222 -4.95 13.58 -6.36
N LEU A 223 -3.88 14.38 -6.31
CA LEU A 223 -3.88 15.72 -6.90
C LEU A 223 -3.93 15.68 -8.42
N GLY A 224 -3.28 14.70 -9.06
CA GLY A 224 -3.29 14.50 -10.50
C GLY A 224 -4.67 14.14 -11.04
N VAL A 225 -5.40 13.24 -10.36
CA VAL A 225 -6.81 12.94 -10.67
C VAL A 225 -7.67 14.22 -10.58
N ASN A 226 -7.49 15.00 -9.52
CA ASN A 226 -8.22 16.25 -9.36
C ASN A 226 -7.88 17.30 -10.44
N ALA A 227 -6.60 17.40 -10.82
CA ALA A 227 -6.14 18.27 -11.90
C ALA A 227 -6.72 17.82 -13.25
N ALA A 228 -6.80 16.53 -13.51
CA ALA A 228 -7.43 16.03 -14.73
C ALA A 228 -8.92 16.36 -14.80
N PHE A 229 -9.65 16.34 -13.67
CA PHE A 229 -11.03 16.85 -13.62
C PHE A 229 -11.12 18.34 -13.94
N ALA A 230 -10.13 19.15 -13.53
CA ALA A 230 -10.06 20.55 -13.95
C ALA A 230 -9.95 20.67 -15.48
N VAL A 231 -9.14 19.81 -16.11
CA VAL A 231 -8.99 19.79 -17.58
C VAL A 231 -10.30 19.38 -18.26
N HIS A 232 -11.02 18.39 -17.73
CA HIS A 232 -12.36 18.06 -18.23
C HIS A 232 -13.32 19.26 -18.13
N ALA A 233 -13.27 19.99 -17.01
CA ALA A 233 -14.08 21.19 -16.82
C ALA A 233 -13.73 22.31 -17.83
N MET A 234 -12.46 22.45 -18.21
CA MET A 234 -12.05 23.38 -19.27
C MET A 234 -12.57 22.96 -20.65
N VAL A 235 -12.50 21.67 -21.00
CA VAL A 235 -13.07 21.14 -22.25
C VAL A 235 -14.59 21.36 -22.27
N TYR A 236 -15.26 21.12 -21.14
CA TYR A 236 -16.68 21.36 -20.95
C TYR A 236 -17.05 22.83 -21.17
N LEU A 237 -16.29 23.78 -20.59
CA LEU A 237 -16.53 25.21 -20.80
C LEU A 237 -16.28 25.62 -22.25
N ALA A 238 -15.23 25.11 -22.88
CA ALA A 238 -14.96 25.38 -24.28
C ALA A 238 -16.09 24.85 -25.17
N ALA A 239 -16.63 23.67 -24.87
CA ALA A 239 -17.76 23.09 -25.60
C ALA A 239 -19.05 23.90 -25.40
N ILE A 240 -19.39 24.27 -24.16
CA ILE A 240 -20.64 25.00 -23.87
C ILE A 240 -20.61 26.43 -24.42
N CYS A 241 -19.43 27.04 -24.54
CA CYS A 241 -19.24 28.34 -25.19
C CYS A 241 -19.18 28.24 -26.72
N GLY A 242 -19.26 27.04 -27.30
CA GLY A 242 -19.16 26.84 -28.75
C GLY A 242 -17.75 27.05 -29.32
N ALA A 243 -16.71 27.12 -28.46
CA ALA A 243 -15.33 27.35 -28.88
C ALA A 243 -14.68 26.13 -29.55
N ILE A 244 -15.18 24.92 -29.27
CA ILE A 244 -14.69 23.67 -29.87
C ILE A 244 -15.81 22.90 -30.56
N THR A 245 -15.48 22.19 -31.63
CA THR A 245 -16.43 21.32 -32.36
C THR A 245 -16.78 20.06 -31.57
N PRO A 246 -17.91 19.39 -31.86
CA PRO A 246 -18.29 18.15 -31.16
C PRO A 246 -17.26 17.01 -31.33
N GLY A 247 -16.65 16.91 -32.51
CA GLY A 247 -15.58 15.95 -32.77
C GLY A 247 -14.36 16.20 -31.89
N LEU A 248 -13.90 17.46 -31.80
CA LEU A 248 -12.76 17.83 -30.95
C LEU A 248 -13.07 17.61 -29.46
N GLU A 249 -14.25 18.00 -29.00
CA GLU A 249 -14.72 17.73 -27.64
C GLU A 249 -14.64 16.23 -27.31
N ARG A 250 -15.17 15.37 -28.20
CA ARG A 250 -15.13 13.92 -28.01
C ARG A 250 -13.71 13.37 -27.99
N THR A 251 -12.83 13.82 -28.89
CA THR A 251 -11.42 13.40 -28.89
C THR A 251 -10.72 13.82 -27.61
N CYS A 252 -10.97 15.03 -27.12
CA CYS A 252 -10.40 15.51 -25.85
C CYS A 252 -10.87 14.67 -24.66
N TYR A 253 -12.18 14.40 -24.53
CA TYR A 253 -12.67 13.54 -23.46
C TYR A 253 -12.11 12.12 -23.55
N LEU A 254 -12.11 11.52 -24.75
CA LEU A 254 -11.56 10.19 -24.95
C LEU A 254 -10.08 10.10 -24.52
N ALA A 255 -9.27 11.08 -24.93
CA ALA A 255 -7.85 11.13 -24.58
C ALA A 255 -7.64 11.33 -23.07
N LEU A 256 -8.40 12.21 -22.43
CA LEU A 256 -8.31 12.48 -21.00
C LEU A 256 -8.81 11.28 -20.17
N ASP A 257 -9.91 10.66 -20.57
CA ASP A 257 -10.50 9.51 -19.87
C ASP A 257 -9.54 8.32 -19.89
N VAL A 258 -9.08 7.93 -21.08
CA VAL A 258 -8.12 6.83 -21.23
C VAL A 258 -6.81 7.19 -20.53
N GLY A 259 -6.29 8.40 -20.74
CA GLY A 259 -5.02 8.85 -20.19
C GLY A 259 -4.98 8.84 -18.66
N VAL A 260 -6.00 9.40 -17.99
CA VAL A 260 -6.11 9.40 -16.52
C VAL A 260 -6.16 7.99 -15.96
N LYS A 261 -7.01 7.14 -16.54
CA LYS A 261 -7.28 5.81 -16.02
C LYS A 261 -6.04 4.90 -16.21
N LEU A 262 -5.34 5.03 -17.33
CA LEU A 262 -4.03 4.39 -17.55
C LEU A 262 -2.96 4.92 -16.60
N ALA A 263 -2.85 6.24 -16.42
CA ALA A 263 -1.87 6.84 -15.51
C ALA A 263 -2.08 6.37 -14.06
N VAL A 264 -3.34 6.27 -13.63
CA VAL A 264 -3.71 5.73 -12.31
C VAL A 264 -3.33 4.25 -12.20
N CYS A 265 -3.62 3.45 -13.22
CA CYS A 265 -3.24 2.04 -13.26
C CYS A 265 -1.72 1.86 -13.14
N VAL A 266 -0.93 2.58 -13.95
CA VAL A 266 0.54 2.55 -13.90
C VAL A 266 1.06 2.98 -12.53
N ALA A 267 0.53 4.07 -11.96
CA ALA A 267 0.93 4.51 -10.62
C ALA A 267 0.68 3.43 -9.56
N PHE A 268 -0.45 2.71 -9.64
CA PHE A 268 -0.76 1.61 -8.73
C PHE A 268 0.10 0.37 -8.95
N VAL A 269 0.49 0.05 -10.19
CA VAL A 269 1.48 -0.99 -10.47
C VAL A 269 2.81 -0.64 -9.80
N VAL A 270 3.27 0.61 -9.91
CA VAL A 270 4.51 1.07 -9.27
C VAL A 270 4.42 1.03 -7.74
N ILE A 271 3.32 1.49 -7.15
CA ILE A 271 3.11 1.43 -5.70
C ILE A 271 3.13 -0.02 -5.22
N ARG A 272 2.38 -0.91 -5.87
CA ARG A 272 2.32 -2.34 -5.52
C ARG A 272 3.67 -3.03 -5.66
N ALA A 273 4.40 -2.77 -6.75
CA ALA A 273 5.73 -3.34 -6.95
C ALA A 273 6.70 -2.89 -5.84
N GLY A 274 6.66 -1.61 -5.44
CA GLY A 274 7.47 -1.09 -4.34
C GLY A 274 7.11 -1.71 -2.99
N GLU A 275 5.82 -1.88 -2.69
CA GLU A 275 5.36 -2.58 -1.50
C GLU A 275 5.81 -4.04 -1.49
N PHE A 276 5.64 -4.74 -2.60
CA PHE A 276 6.03 -6.15 -2.73
C PHE A 276 7.54 -6.35 -2.55
N GLN A 277 8.36 -5.55 -3.22
CA GLN A 277 9.82 -5.61 -3.08
C GLN A 277 10.25 -5.37 -1.63
N ARG A 278 9.59 -4.45 -0.92
CA ARG A 278 9.88 -4.17 0.48
C ARG A 278 9.49 -5.32 1.39
N THR A 279 8.27 -5.84 1.26
CA THR A 279 7.81 -7.00 2.05
C THR A 279 8.71 -8.20 1.81
N MET A 280 9.05 -8.49 0.56
CA MET A 280 9.97 -9.57 0.21
C MET A 280 11.37 -9.34 0.80
N SER A 281 11.90 -8.12 0.72
CA SER A 281 13.21 -7.79 1.33
C SER A 281 13.18 -7.95 2.85
N CYS A 282 12.07 -7.60 3.51
CA CYS A 282 11.91 -7.78 4.95
C CYS A 282 11.86 -9.27 5.33
N VAL A 283 11.09 -10.07 4.60
CA VAL A 283 11.01 -11.53 4.80
C VAL A 283 12.36 -12.19 4.53
N LEU A 284 13.03 -11.84 3.43
CA LEU A 284 14.35 -12.38 3.11
C LEU A 284 15.41 -11.98 4.15
N ARG A 285 15.37 -10.74 4.65
CA ARG A 285 16.23 -10.33 5.77
C ARG A 285 15.95 -11.16 7.01
N SER A 286 14.68 -11.30 7.40
CA SER A 286 14.29 -12.11 8.56
C SER A 286 14.71 -13.58 8.42
N MET A 287 14.51 -14.19 7.24
CA MET A 287 14.98 -15.54 6.94
C MET A 287 16.50 -15.65 6.94
N SER A 288 17.21 -14.68 6.36
CA SER A 288 18.66 -14.63 6.36
C SER A 288 19.22 -14.54 7.78
N THR A 289 18.63 -13.69 8.64
CA THR A 289 19.03 -13.56 10.04
C THR A 289 18.76 -14.84 10.82
N SER A 290 17.61 -15.49 10.59
CA SER A 290 17.28 -16.78 11.22
C SER A 290 18.23 -17.88 10.75
N ASN A 291 18.55 -17.94 9.46
CA ASN A 291 19.49 -18.92 8.90
C ASN A 291 20.91 -18.68 9.39
N LEU A 292 21.37 -17.43 9.47
CA LEU A 292 22.69 -17.09 10.02
C LEU A 292 22.77 -17.44 11.51
N ALA A 293 21.73 -17.16 12.29
CA ALA A 293 21.64 -17.57 13.68
C ALA A 293 21.70 -19.11 13.80
N MET A 294 20.95 -19.84 12.96
CA MET A 294 20.96 -21.30 12.95
C MET A 294 22.32 -21.87 12.54
N ILE A 295 22.98 -21.31 11.52
CA ILE A 295 24.34 -21.71 11.12
C ILE A 295 25.35 -21.42 12.24
N SER A 296 25.21 -20.29 12.93
CA SER A 296 26.05 -19.97 14.09
C SER A 296 25.86 -20.98 15.22
N ILE A 297 24.63 -21.42 15.45
CA ILE A 297 24.33 -22.49 16.42
C ILE A 297 24.93 -23.83 15.96
N LEU A 298 24.79 -24.18 14.67
CA LEU A 298 25.31 -25.44 14.14
C LEU A 298 26.84 -25.52 14.11
N ARG A 299 27.53 -24.37 14.01
CA ARG A 299 29.00 -24.30 14.06
C ARG A 299 29.57 -24.25 15.47
N GLY A 300 28.77 -23.86 16.46
CA GLY A 300 29.19 -23.85 17.86
C GLY A 300 28.99 -25.20 18.53
N SER A 301 29.91 -25.57 19.41
CA SER A 301 29.72 -26.68 20.35
C SER A 301 29.11 -26.14 21.63
N PHE A 302 27.83 -26.42 21.86
CA PHE A 302 27.10 -26.01 23.05
C PHE A 302 26.79 -27.23 23.93
N ASP A 303 26.99 -27.10 25.24
CA ASP A 303 26.60 -28.15 26.19
C ASP A 303 25.09 -28.25 26.36
N VAL A 304 24.38 -27.11 26.26
CA VAL A 304 22.94 -26.97 26.47
C VAL A 304 22.40 -25.89 25.53
N LEU A 305 21.30 -26.18 24.84
CA LEU A 305 20.54 -25.22 24.01
C LEU A 305 19.14 -25.05 24.60
N LEU A 306 18.85 -23.85 25.11
CA LEU A 306 17.56 -23.57 25.74
C LEU A 306 16.76 -22.56 24.92
N PRO A 307 15.53 -22.90 24.48
CA PRO A 307 14.61 -21.88 24.01
C PRO A 307 14.24 -20.97 25.19
N CYS A 308 14.15 -19.65 24.97
CA CYS A 308 13.55 -18.74 25.95
C CYS A 308 12.51 -17.86 25.28
N THR A 309 11.52 -17.43 26.06
CA THR A 309 10.56 -16.41 25.66
C THR A 309 10.96 -15.10 26.31
N VAL A 310 10.97 -14.02 25.54
CA VAL A 310 11.23 -12.68 26.08
C VAL A 310 9.90 -11.94 26.20
N ASP A 311 9.59 -11.45 27.39
CA ASP A 311 8.39 -10.65 27.62
C ASP A 311 8.61 -9.18 27.23
N TYR A 312 7.56 -8.37 27.33
CA TYR A 312 7.59 -6.92 27.06
C TYR A 312 8.47 -6.13 28.04
N SER A 313 8.83 -6.72 29.20
CA SER A 313 9.75 -6.12 30.16
C SER A 313 11.22 -6.39 29.81
N GLY A 314 11.48 -7.27 28.84
CA GLY A 314 12.80 -7.74 28.46
C GLY A 314 13.30 -8.92 29.30
N ALA A 315 12.44 -9.54 30.12
CA ALA A 315 12.79 -10.73 30.87
C ALA A 315 12.75 -11.96 29.95
N CYS A 316 13.89 -12.65 29.82
CA CYS A 316 14.02 -13.92 29.09
C CYS A 316 13.71 -15.07 30.05
N SER A 317 12.49 -15.60 29.97
CA SER A 317 12.01 -16.73 30.76
C SER A 317 12.27 -18.06 30.07
N ILE A 318 12.79 -19.02 30.81
CA ILE A 318 12.97 -20.40 30.36
C ILE A 318 11.61 -21.09 30.42
N PRO A 319 11.15 -21.81 29.38
CA PRO A 319 9.88 -22.50 29.39
C PRO A 319 9.83 -23.49 30.55
N SER A 320 8.64 -23.62 31.16
CA SER A 320 8.39 -24.53 32.27
C SER A 320 8.31 -26.00 31.86
N ALA A 321 8.57 -26.32 30.59
CA ALA A 321 8.53 -27.66 30.07
C ALA A 321 9.79 -28.43 30.46
N ASP A 322 9.60 -29.68 30.90
CA ASP A 322 10.66 -30.67 31.13
C ASP A 322 11.35 -31.02 29.80
N SER A 323 12.32 -30.19 29.40
CA SER A 323 13.23 -30.54 28.31
C SER A 323 14.51 -31.17 28.89
N PRO A 324 15.14 -32.12 28.18
CA PRO A 324 16.37 -32.75 28.65
C PRO A 324 17.50 -31.73 28.87
N ASP A 325 17.52 -30.66 28.09
CA ASP A 325 18.45 -29.55 28.23
C ASP A 325 18.22 -28.73 29.52
N VAL A 326 16.95 -28.49 29.89
CA VAL A 326 16.60 -27.85 31.17
C VAL A 326 17.11 -28.71 32.32
N GLN A 327 16.79 -30.01 32.34
CA GLN A 327 17.22 -30.94 33.39
C GLN A 327 18.75 -31.03 33.49
N ARG A 328 19.44 -31.07 32.35
CA ARG A 328 20.91 -31.04 32.31
C ARG A 328 21.45 -29.77 32.94
N LEU A 329 20.90 -28.61 32.60
CA LEU A 329 21.34 -27.34 33.20
C LEU A 329 21.00 -27.25 34.70
N GLU A 330 19.84 -27.75 35.13
CA GLU A 330 19.48 -27.84 36.56
C GLU A 330 20.49 -28.68 37.35
N SER A 331 20.94 -29.81 36.79
CA SER A 331 21.95 -30.66 37.42
C SER A 331 23.31 -29.96 37.58
N LEU A 332 23.69 -29.13 36.61
CA LEU A 332 24.93 -28.35 36.64
C LEU A 332 24.85 -27.17 37.64
N LEU A 333 23.68 -26.55 37.79
CA LEU A 333 23.47 -25.41 38.66
C LEU A 333 23.10 -25.79 40.10
N GLY A 334 22.59 -27.01 40.32
CA GLY A 334 22.13 -27.50 41.63
C GLY A 334 20.85 -26.82 42.13
N ARG A 335 20.00 -26.32 41.22
CA ARG A 335 18.69 -25.70 41.53
C ARG A 335 17.73 -25.85 40.36
N SER A 336 16.43 -25.79 40.64
CA SER A 336 15.43 -25.77 39.56
C SER A 336 15.46 -24.43 38.81
N ILE A 337 15.30 -24.50 37.49
CA ILE A 337 15.31 -23.36 36.57
C ILE A 337 14.06 -23.29 35.68
N ALA A 338 13.21 -24.32 35.70
CA ALA A 338 11.98 -24.33 34.92
C ALA A 338 11.09 -23.13 35.28
N GLY A 339 10.75 -22.29 34.29
CA GLY A 339 9.98 -21.06 34.50
C GLY A 339 10.76 -19.90 35.12
N ALA A 340 12.04 -20.07 35.45
CA ALA A 340 12.86 -18.98 35.98
C ALA A 340 13.25 -17.98 34.88
N SER A 341 13.43 -16.71 35.27
CA SER A 341 14.08 -15.73 34.42
C SER A 341 15.57 -16.03 34.34
N LEU A 342 16.14 -16.03 33.14
CA LEU A 342 17.58 -16.23 32.94
C LEU A 342 18.40 -15.18 33.69
N GLY A 343 17.86 -13.97 33.89
CA GLY A 343 18.49 -12.91 34.69
C GLY A 343 18.65 -13.27 36.16
N ASP A 344 17.77 -14.09 36.74
CA ASP A 344 17.85 -14.57 38.13
C ASP A 344 18.84 -15.74 38.28
N LEU A 345 19.26 -16.32 37.16
CA LEU A 345 20.26 -17.38 37.14
C LEU A 345 21.71 -16.86 37.13
N LEU A 346 21.90 -15.55 36.93
CA LEU A 346 23.21 -14.91 36.86
C LEU A 346 23.83 -14.68 38.25
N SER A 347 25.16 -14.73 38.31
CA SER A 347 25.92 -14.76 39.57
C SER A 347 25.93 -13.45 40.35
N ASP A 348 25.83 -12.30 39.69
CA ASP A 348 25.85 -10.99 40.33
C ASP A 348 24.90 -9.99 39.64
N THR A 349 24.67 -8.86 40.32
CA THR A 349 23.79 -7.78 39.83
C THR A 349 24.38 -7.03 38.62
N GLY A 350 25.70 -7.10 38.39
CA GLY A 350 26.37 -6.49 37.26
C GLY A 350 26.13 -7.25 35.96
N GLU A 351 26.30 -8.56 35.98
CA GLU A 351 25.98 -9.49 34.88
C GLU A 351 24.50 -9.43 34.53
N ARG A 352 23.61 -9.34 35.53
CA ARG A 352 22.17 -9.13 35.30
C ARG A 352 21.89 -7.86 34.50
N LYS A 353 22.45 -6.71 34.93
CA LYS A 353 22.26 -5.43 34.21
C LYS A 353 22.83 -5.49 32.79
N ARG A 354 23.99 -6.12 32.61
CA ARG A 354 24.59 -6.31 31.28
C ARG A 354 23.70 -7.19 30.39
N PHE A 355 23.13 -8.26 30.93
CA PHE A 355 22.27 -9.18 30.21
C PHE A 355 20.94 -8.51 29.83
N GLU A 356 20.31 -7.77 30.74
CA GLU A 356 19.11 -6.98 30.46
C GLU A 356 19.38 -5.93 29.36
N ALA A 357 20.52 -5.23 29.42
CA ALA A 357 20.91 -4.28 28.38
C ALA A 357 21.14 -4.97 27.02
N TYR A 358 21.77 -6.15 27.05
CA TYR A 358 21.98 -6.99 25.88
C TYR A 358 20.65 -7.40 25.24
N VAL A 359 19.74 -8.02 26.00
CA VAL A 359 18.42 -8.44 25.51
C VAL A 359 17.64 -7.25 24.96
N LYS A 360 17.64 -6.11 25.67
CA LYS A 360 16.97 -4.89 25.21
C LYS A 360 17.54 -4.36 23.89
N ASN A 361 18.86 -4.43 23.71
CA ASN A 361 19.49 -4.06 22.46
C ASN A 361 19.17 -5.05 21.33
N THR A 362 19.15 -6.35 21.61
CA THR A 362 18.74 -7.38 20.65
C THR A 362 17.29 -7.17 20.21
N LEU A 363 16.36 -6.93 21.14
CA LEU A 363 14.96 -6.66 20.83
C LEU A 363 14.80 -5.41 19.93
N LYS A 364 15.52 -4.33 20.25
CA LYS A 364 15.53 -3.12 19.39
C LYS A 364 16.01 -3.40 17.96
N GLN A 365 16.92 -4.35 17.78
CA GLN A 365 17.40 -4.75 16.45
C GLN A 365 16.36 -5.59 15.70
N VAL A 366 15.62 -6.46 16.41
CA VAL A 366 14.52 -7.26 15.85
C VAL A 366 13.37 -6.37 15.38
N ASP A 367 13.04 -5.32 16.14
CA ASP A 367 11.97 -4.38 15.80
C ASP A 367 12.30 -3.47 14.60
N GLY A 368 13.44 -3.69 13.92
CA GLY A 368 13.83 -2.94 12.73
C GLY A 368 14.29 -1.51 13.00
N ASN A 369 14.33 -1.08 14.28
CA ASN A 369 14.71 0.26 14.71
C ASN A 369 16.26 0.42 14.77
N THR A 370 16.90 0.02 13.67
CA THR A 370 18.36 -0.12 13.50
C THR A 370 19.12 1.19 13.63
N SER A 371 18.45 2.35 13.54
CA SER A 371 19.03 3.68 13.74
C SER A 371 19.48 3.94 15.18
N SER A 372 18.99 3.17 16.16
CA SER A 372 19.24 3.40 17.60
C SER A 372 19.88 2.22 18.35
N ALA A 373 20.21 1.13 17.65
CA ALA A 373 20.81 -0.05 18.26
C ALA A 373 22.32 0.17 18.48
N ILE A 374 22.68 0.68 19.67
CA ILE A 374 24.07 0.87 20.09
C ILE A 374 24.62 -0.49 20.55
N VAL A 375 25.62 -1.02 19.84
CA VAL A 375 26.41 -2.17 20.30
C VAL A 375 27.34 -1.66 21.41
N SER A 376 26.89 -1.72 22.66
CA SER A 376 27.70 -1.34 23.81
C SER A 376 28.47 -2.55 24.36
N ASN A 377 29.51 -2.96 23.64
CA ASN A 377 30.61 -3.71 24.26
C ASN A 377 31.79 -2.75 24.35
N HIS A 378 32.38 -2.65 25.54
CA HIS A 378 33.48 -1.75 25.84
C HIS A 378 34.61 -1.78 24.79
N ALA A 379 35.08 -0.57 24.44
CA ALA A 379 36.25 -0.18 23.65
C ALA A 379 36.16 -0.26 22.11
N ASP A 380 35.94 0.92 21.50
CA ASP A 380 36.51 1.37 20.23
C ASP A 380 36.18 0.63 18.92
N TRP A 381 34.91 0.33 18.68
CA TRP A 381 34.43 0.03 17.32
C TRP A 381 33.42 1.09 16.88
N GLY A 382 33.83 1.90 15.92
CA GLY A 382 33.06 3.04 15.41
C GLY A 382 31.65 2.68 14.97
N CYS A 383 30.72 3.62 15.22
CA CYS A 383 29.29 3.55 14.92
C CYS A 383 28.98 3.26 13.45
N ARG A 384 29.09 2.00 13.03
CA ARG A 384 28.48 1.52 11.80
C ARG A 384 27.36 0.54 12.17
N PRO A 385 26.16 0.68 11.59
CA PRO A 385 25.10 -0.30 11.76
C PRO A 385 25.60 -1.62 11.16
N GLN A 386 26.05 -2.53 12.01
CA GLN A 386 26.33 -3.89 11.61
C GLN A 386 24.99 -4.64 11.47
N PRO A 387 24.88 -5.59 10.52
CA PRO A 387 23.72 -6.46 10.46
C PRO A 387 23.54 -7.17 11.81
N PRO A 388 22.33 -7.66 12.14
CA PRO A 388 22.13 -8.48 13.33
C PRO A 388 22.89 -9.80 13.15
N VAL A 389 24.18 -9.78 13.47
CA VAL A 389 25.02 -10.95 13.63
C VAL A 389 24.54 -11.64 14.90
N ALA A 390 24.63 -12.97 14.95
CA ALA A 390 24.48 -13.72 16.20
C ALA A 390 25.39 -13.07 17.26
N GLN A 391 24.81 -12.31 18.18
CA GLN A 391 25.57 -11.67 19.23
C GLN A 391 25.84 -12.72 20.30
N VAL A 392 27.04 -12.67 20.87
CA VAL A 392 27.47 -13.59 21.92
C VAL A 392 27.75 -12.76 23.15
N MET A 393 27.11 -13.14 24.25
CA MET A 393 27.38 -12.57 25.57
C MET A 393 27.84 -13.68 26.50
N HIS A 394 29.00 -13.48 27.13
CA HIS A 394 29.49 -14.37 28.16
C HIS A 394 29.00 -13.90 29.53
N CYS A 395 28.09 -14.67 30.12
CA CYS A 395 27.57 -14.43 31.47
C CYS A 395 28.04 -15.53 32.43
N LYS A 396 28.31 -15.16 33.69
CA LYS A 396 28.58 -16.14 34.76
C LYS A 396 27.28 -16.49 35.47
N MET A 397 26.91 -17.77 35.49
CA MET A 397 25.75 -18.27 36.23
C MET A 397 26.08 -18.52 37.70
N ALA A 398 25.11 -18.27 38.59
CA ALA A 398 25.23 -18.59 40.01
C ALA A 398 25.06 -20.11 40.19
N THR A 399 26.11 -20.77 40.68
CA THR A 399 26.04 -22.18 41.08
C THR A 399 25.65 -22.29 42.54
N CYS A 400 24.69 -23.16 42.83
CA CYS A 400 24.39 -23.52 44.21
C CYS A 400 25.51 -24.45 44.68
N ARG A 401 26.58 -23.87 45.24
CA ARG A 401 27.51 -24.68 46.04
C ARG A 401 26.73 -25.15 47.26
N LEU A 402 26.07 -26.29 47.13
CA LEU A 402 25.73 -27.11 48.29
C LEU A 402 27.03 -27.22 49.08
N GLY A 403 27.03 -26.60 50.25
CA GLY A 403 28.12 -26.67 51.21
C GLY A 403 28.28 -28.11 51.65
N PHE A 404 28.87 -28.95 50.81
CA PHE A 404 29.68 -30.05 51.27
C PHE A 404 30.88 -29.39 51.95
N HIS A 405 30.67 -29.02 53.22
CA HIS A 405 31.71 -29.00 54.23
C HIS A 405 32.27 -30.43 54.34
N LEU A 406 32.96 -30.90 53.30
CA LEU A 406 33.91 -31.98 53.43
C LEU A 406 35.05 -31.39 54.27
N GLY A 407 35.06 -31.78 55.55
CA GLY A 407 36.10 -31.40 56.48
C GLY A 407 37.48 -31.59 55.85
N ASN A 408 38.23 -30.49 55.77
CA ASN A 408 39.63 -30.45 55.39
C ASN A 408 40.42 -31.38 56.34
N ARG A 409 40.67 -32.62 55.91
CA ARG A 409 41.88 -33.36 56.34
C ARG A 409 43.00 -32.97 55.39
N SER A 410 43.93 -32.21 55.93
CA SER A 410 45.23 -31.91 55.35
C SER A 410 45.93 -33.21 54.88
N LEU A 411 46.11 -33.37 53.58
CA LEU A 411 47.10 -34.29 53.01
C LEU A 411 48.13 -33.48 52.23
N SER A 412 49.20 -33.21 52.95
CA SER A 412 50.60 -33.11 52.53
C SER A 412 50.90 -33.46 51.06
N LYS A 413 51.50 -32.47 50.36
CA LYS A 413 52.61 -32.56 49.41
C LYS A 413 52.77 -33.86 48.60
N GLY A 414 52.43 -33.77 47.32
CA GLY A 414 52.91 -34.67 46.26
C GLY A 414 53.38 -33.85 45.07
N SER A 415 54.68 -33.54 45.06
CA SER A 415 55.40 -32.99 43.92
C SER A 415 55.32 -33.96 42.75
N MET A 416 54.78 -33.54 41.60
CA MET A 416 55.01 -34.25 40.34
C MET A 416 55.41 -33.28 39.24
N LYS A 417 56.64 -33.54 38.80
CA LYS A 417 57.44 -32.85 37.80
C LYS A 417 56.70 -32.55 36.49
N SER A 418 56.85 -31.30 36.08
CA SER A 418 56.98 -30.84 34.70
C SER A 418 57.84 -31.77 33.85
N ARG A 419 57.33 -32.13 32.65
CA ARG A 419 58.14 -32.60 31.52
C ARG A 419 57.46 -32.26 30.19
N HIS A 420 58.17 -31.43 29.43
CA HIS A 420 58.26 -31.26 27.96
C HIS A 420 56.98 -31.18 27.12
N GLN A 421 56.73 -30.05 26.43
CA GLN A 421 57.39 -29.49 25.22
C GLN A 421 56.82 -30.03 23.91
N ASP A 422 56.50 -29.06 23.04
CA ASP A 422 56.63 -29.07 21.59
C ASP A 422 55.78 -30.02 20.76
N ASN A 423 54.73 -29.46 20.15
CA ASN A 423 54.56 -29.61 18.70
C ASN A 423 53.78 -28.45 18.06
N GLN A 424 54.52 -27.66 17.26
CA GLN A 424 54.21 -27.20 15.90
C GLN A 424 52.86 -26.47 15.67
N ARG A 425 52.83 -25.15 15.41
CA ARG A 425 53.17 -24.49 14.13
C ARG A 425 52.78 -25.31 12.89
N LEU A 426 51.63 -24.98 12.28
CA LEU A 426 51.39 -25.10 10.84
C LEU A 426 50.09 -24.36 10.44
N ALA A 427 50.27 -23.17 9.86
CA ALA A 427 49.42 -22.48 8.88
C ALA A 427 49.85 -21.00 8.94
N GLY A 428 50.68 -20.49 8.04
CA GLY A 428 50.57 -20.65 6.59
C GLY A 428 50.01 -19.34 6.03
N SER A 429 50.87 -18.32 5.99
CA SER A 429 50.73 -17.18 5.10
C SER A 429 50.88 -17.66 3.66
N LEU A 430 49.99 -17.25 2.76
CA LEU A 430 50.33 -16.84 1.40
C LEU A 430 49.24 -15.89 0.85
N PRO A 431 49.62 -14.97 -0.04
CA PRO A 431 48.79 -13.88 -0.57
C PRO A 431 48.16 -14.22 -1.93
N GLU A 432 46.99 -13.62 -2.17
CA GLU A 432 46.49 -12.89 -3.36
C GLU A 432 44.96 -12.79 -3.29
#